data_AF-A0A955SKY5-F1
#
_entry.id   AF-A0A955SKY5-F1
#
_cell.length_a   1.000
_cell.length_b   1.000
_cell.length_c   1.000
_cell.angle_alpha   90.00
_cell.angle_beta   90.00
_cell.angle_gamma   90.00
#
_symmetry.space_group_name_H-M   'P 1'
#
loop_
_entity.id
_entity.type
_entity.pdbx_description
1 polymer ?
#
loop_
_entity_poly.entity_id
_entity_poly.type
_entity_poly.pdbx_seq_one_letter_code
_entity_poly.pdbx_strand_id
1 'polypeptide(L)'
;MGWLSDLVGAVVSVTAAVIGVAVKASSEIVHAAAEAWNDYQERQRRDRLPKAEQVKEHARDELKNVNDELLSLINKYKHRGDLSSNDRARADFLNNRRSELKRTIDGIDEVSVAREINDQPDAFQKFVVDDSRAHILQGQVGVSVFGKKCPNCGRDMLIQWPRSVEQAKVSDFFWGCSGWYHQLPNGARVCSTTMKVSQADMNIFARTDTPEYQVENGQLTELVSLPGPSSIVIERMDDVISEQRSQRRGSADYRCPTHGEELVLRKKNQPTSLLDQYFLGCPRWQPNNQGCGYMVKLKSAAQLSTLLKKETGAGVL
;
A
#
# COMPACT_ATOMS: atom_id res chain seq x y z
N MET A 1 -12.86 11.35 2.96
CA MET A 1 -11.86 10.71 2.09
C MET A 1 -10.50 11.04 2.73
N GLY A 2 -9.37 10.82 2.06
CA GLY A 2 -8.08 11.30 2.59
C GLY A 2 -7.97 12.80 2.35
N TRP A 3 -7.39 13.56 3.27
CA TRP A 3 -7.43 15.03 3.19
C TRP A 3 -6.60 15.58 2.01
N LEU A 4 -5.41 15.02 1.75
CA LEU A 4 -4.61 15.40 0.58
C LEU A 4 -5.30 14.92 -0.70
N SER A 5 -5.87 13.70 -0.69
CA SER A 5 -6.65 13.21 -1.83
C SER A 5 -7.86 14.10 -2.16
N ASP A 6 -8.46 14.74 -1.16
CA ASP A 6 -9.57 15.67 -1.32
C ASP A 6 -9.10 17.02 -1.90
N LEU A 7 -7.99 17.57 -1.41
CA LEU A 7 -7.37 18.79 -1.97
C LEU A 7 -6.97 18.59 -3.45
N VAL A 8 -6.32 17.46 -3.73
CA VAL A 8 -5.88 17.11 -5.08
C VAL A 8 -7.03 16.58 -5.94
N GLY A 9 -8.17 16.18 -5.37
CA GLY A 9 -9.31 15.65 -6.11
C GLY A 9 -8.96 14.39 -6.92
N ALA A 10 -8.00 13.61 -6.45
CA ALA A 10 -7.42 12.46 -7.13
C ALA A 10 -6.95 11.41 -6.11
N VAL A 11 -6.65 10.20 -6.58
CA VAL A 11 -6.12 9.16 -5.71
C VAL A 11 -4.66 9.45 -5.41
N VAL A 12 -4.25 9.35 -4.15
CA VAL A 12 -2.86 9.56 -3.73
C VAL A 12 -2.32 8.26 -3.16
N SER A 13 -1.12 7.83 -3.56
CA SER A 13 -0.43 6.69 -2.96
C SER A 13 0.58 7.16 -1.91
N VAL A 14 0.92 6.28 -0.97
CA VAL A 14 2.00 6.53 0.01
C VAL A 14 3.40 6.58 -0.63
N THR A 15 3.52 6.25 -1.92
CA THR A 15 4.75 6.45 -2.73
C THR A 15 4.78 7.80 -3.46
N ALA A 16 3.90 8.72 -3.06
CA ALA A 16 3.73 10.05 -3.66
C ALA A 16 3.28 10.07 -5.14
N ALA A 17 2.81 8.94 -5.69
CA ALA A 17 2.09 8.94 -6.97
C ALA A 17 0.65 9.42 -6.78
N VAL A 18 0.21 10.35 -7.63
CA VAL A 18 -1.17 10.84 -7.72
C VAL A 18 -1.80 10.32 -9.02
N ILE A 19 -2.88 9.56 -8.90
CA ILE A 19 -3.55 8.83 -9.98
C ILE A 19 -4.90 9.49 -10.25
N GLY A 20 -5.22 9.78 -11.52
CA GLY A 20 -6.50 10.38 -11.90
C GLY A 20 -6.45 11.88 -12.21
N VAL A 21 -5.27 12.44 -12.46
CA VAL A 21 -5.06 13.91 -12.54
C VAL A 21 -5.31 14.51 -13.93
N ALA A 22 -6.22 13.93 -14.72
CA ALA A 22 -6.40 14.26 -16.14
C ALA A 22 -6.51 15.77 -16.42
N VAL A 23 -7.28 16.50 -15.61
CA VAL A 23 -7.56 17.93 -15.82
C VAL A 23 -6.62 18.88 -15.06
N LYS A 24 -5.87 18.42 -14.06
CA LYS A 24 -5.05 19.29 -13.21
C LYS A 24 -3.66 19.53 -13.78
N ALA A 25 -3.18 20.77 -13.68
CA ALA A 25 -1.79 21.10 -13.99
C ALA A 25 -0.83 20.59 -12.90
N SER A 26 0.43 20.30 -13.23
CA SER A 26 1.44 19.87 -12.23
C SER A 26 1.61 20.92 -11.12
N SER A 27 1.57 22.20 -11.47
CA SER A 27 1.66 23.32 -10.51
C SER A 27 0.51 23.33 -9.50
N GLU A 28 -0.71 22.95 -9.91
CA GLU A 28 -1.86 22.85 -9.00
C GLU A 28 -1.69 21.72 -8.00
N ILE A 29 -1.14 20.58 -8.43
CA ILE A 29 -0.87 19.44 -7.55
C ILE A 29 0.21 19.79 -6.53
N VAL A 30 1.31 20.41 -6.98
CA VAL A 30 2.40 20.89 -6.12
C VAL A 30 1.89 21.94 -5.13
N HIS A 31 1.05 22.88 -5.59
CA HIS A 31 0.47 23.89 -4.71
C HIS A 31 -0.43 23.28 -3.63
N ALA A 32 -1.29 22.33 -3.99
CA ALA A 32 -2.13 21.61 -3.03
C ALA A 32 -1.30 20.82 -1.99
N ALA A 33 -0.19 20.21 -2.42
CA ALA A 33 0.75 19.55 -1.51
C ALA A 33 1.47 20.53 -0.58
N ALA A 34 1.87 21.70 -1.08
CA ALA A 34 2.50 22.75 -0.28
C ALA A 34 1.52 23.35 0.75
N GLU A 35 0.29 23.64 0.34
CA GLU A 35 -0.79 24.09 1.24
C GLU A 35 -1.02 23.07 2.34
N ALA A 36 -1.17 21.80 1.97
CA ALA A 36 -1.28 20.71 2.91
C ALA A 36 -0.12 20.69 3.93
N TRP A 37 1.12 20.67 3.43
CA TRP A 37 2.27 20.62 4.31
C TRP A 37 2.35 21.81 5.28
N ASN A 38 2.10 23.02 4.80
CA ASN A 38 2.09 24.23 5.61
C ASN A 38 1.01 24.21 6.70
N ASP A 39 -0.20 23.78 6.34
CA ASP A 39 -1.33 23.60 7.25
C ASP A 39 -1.01 22.62 8.38
N TYR A 40 -0.34 21.52 8.06
CA TYR A 40 0.10 20.53 9.06
C TYR A 40 1.14 21.15 9.99
N GLN A 41 2.14 21.86 9.46
CA GLN A 41 3.18 22.51 10.25
C GLN A 41 2.61 23.60 11.17
N GLU A 42 1.62 24.37 10.73
CA GLU A 42 0.96 25.37 11.55
C GLU A 42 0.18 24.71 12.69
N ARG A 43 -0.63 23.69 12.40
CA ARG A 43 -1.33 22.90 13.42
C ARG A 43 -0.37 22.28 14.43
N GLN A 44 0.72 21.68 13.97
CA GLN A 44 1.74 21.08 14.82
C GLN A 44 2.35 22.12 15.78
N ARG A 45 2.69 23.33 15.29
CA ARG A 45 3.25 24.40 16.11
C ARG A 45 2.24 24.95 17.12
N ARG A 46 1.02 25.23 16.66
CA ARG A 46 -0.05 25.81 17.48
C ARG A 46 -0.44 24.88 18.63
N ASP A 47 -0.64 23.60 18.31
CA ASP A 47 -1.18 22.62 19.25
C ASP A 47 -0.05 21.82 19.95
N ARG A 48 1.22 22.15 19.67
CA ARG A 48 2.43 21.49 20.21
C ARG A 48 2.40 19.97 20.04
N LEU A 49 1.93 19.52 18.88
CA LEU A 49 1.80 18.09 18.59
C LEU A 49 3.18 17.44 18.44
N PRO A 50 3.31 16.14 18.78
CA PRO A 50 4.54 15.39 18.52
C PRO A 50 4.89 15.36 17.03
N LYS A 51 6.11 14.91 16.72
CA LYS A 51 6.52 14.70 15.32
C LYS A 51 5.64 13.65 14.67
N ALA A 52 5.31 13.84 13.39
CA ALA A 52 4.52 12.92 12.58
C ALA A 52 4.94 11.45 12.74
N GLU A 53 6.25 11.20 12.63
CA GLU A 53 6.82 9.85 12.76
C GLU A 53 6.57 9.21 14.14
N GLN A 54 6.67 9.99 15.22
CA GLN A 54 6.40 9.49 16.58
C GLN A 54 4.92 9.14 16.76
N VAL A 55 4.02 9.97 16.22
CA VAL A 55 2.57 9.68 16.24
C VAL A 55 2.27 8.40 15.48
N LYS A 56 2.89 8.23 14.31
CA LYS A 56 2.71 7.05 13.46
C LYS A 56 3.27 5.79 14.11
N GLU A 57 4.45 5.84 14.70
CA GLU A 57 5.06 4.72 15.43
C GLU A 57 4.18 4.27 16.60
N HIS A 58 3.75 5.20 17.45
CA HIS A 58 2.84 4.89 18.55
C HIS A 58 1.52 4.27 18.05
N ALA A 59 0.92 4.86 17.01
CA ALA A 59 -0.32 4.34 16.44
C ALA A 59 -0.15 2.92 15.86
N ARG A 60 1.01 2.62 15.27
CA ARG A 60 1.34 1.29 14.73
C ARG A 60 1.48 0.25 15.83
N ASP A 61 2.16 0.57 16.93
CA ASP A 61 2.33 -0.37 18.03
C ASP A 61 1.02 -0.62 18.78
N GLU A 62 0.22 0.44 18.97
CA GLU A 62 -1.11 0.28 19.53
C GLU A 62 -2.02 -0.58 18.63
N LEU A 63 -1.90 -0.41 17.30
CA LEU A 63 -2.67 -1.20 16.34
C LEU A 63 -2.34 -2.69 16.42
N LYS A 64 -1.06 -3.04 16.62
CA LYS A 64 -0.66 -4.45 16.86
C LYS A 64 -1.35 -5.01 18.10
N ASN A 65 -1.29 -4.28 19.22
CA ASN A 65 -1.92 -4.69 20.48
C ASN A 65 -3.44 -4.86 20.35
N VAL A 66 -4.11 -3.94 19.65
CA VAL A 66 -5.55 -4.03 19.37
C VAL A 66 -5.87 -5.28 18.54
N ASN A 67 -5.06 -5.58 17.51
CA ASN A 67 -5.25 -6.77 16.69
C ASN A 67 -4.97 -8.07 17.46
N ASP A 68 -3.98 -8.09 18.36
CA ASP A 68 -3.71 -9.23 19.24
C ASP A 68 -4.90 -9.52 20.15
N GLU A 69 -5.50 -8.48 20.74
CA GLU A 69 -6.65 -8.65 21.60
C GLU A 69 -7.90 -9.10 20.83
N LEU A 70 -8.15 -8.53 19.65
CA LEU A 70 -9.22 -8.99 18.75
C LEU A 70 -9.05 -10.47 18.38
N LEU A 71 -7.82 -10.91 18.09
CA LEU A 71 -7.54 -12.32 17.80
C LEU A 71 -7.79 -13.21 19.01
N SER A 72 -7.43 -12.76 20.23
CA SER A 72 -7.74 -13.46 21.48
C SER A 72 -9.26 -13.64 21.67
N LEU A 73 -10.06 -12.61 21.40
CA LEU A 73 -11.53 -12.69 21.44
C LEU A 73 -12.07 -13.67 20.38
N ILE A 74 -11.56 -13.65 19.16
CA ILE A 74 -11.94 -14.62 18.12
C ILE A 74 -11.63 -16.06 18.57
N ASN A 75 -10.48 -16.29 19.20
CA ASN A 75 -10.11 -17.61 19.71
C ASN A 75 -11.03 -18.05 20.86
N LYS A 76 -11.39 -17.14 21.79
CA LYS A 76 -12.40 -17.43 22.83
C LYS A 76 -13.72 -17.88 22.21
N TYR A 77 -14.20 -17.17 21.18
CA TYR A 77 -15.43 -17.54 20.45
C TYR A 77 -15.31 -18.92 19.82
N LYS A 78 -14.21 -19.21 19.12
CA LYS A 78 -13.98 -20.53 18.49
C LYS A 78 -13.98 -21.68 19.52
N HIS A 79 -13.45 -21.45 20.72
CA HIS A 79 -13.40 -22.48 21.77
C HIS A 79 -14.73 -22.67 22.51
N ARG A 80 -15.50 -21.59 22.72
CA ARG A 80 -16.71 -21.60 23.56
C ARG A 80 -18.01 -21.65 22.77
N GLY A 81 -17.98 -21.35 21.47
CA GLY A 81 -19.14 -21.18 20.62
C GLY A 81 -19.88 -19.84 20.79
N ASP A 82 -19.55 -19.06 21.83
CA ASP A 82 -20.13 -17.75 22.09
C ASP A 82 -19.15 -16.79 22.81
N LEU A 83 -19.44 -15.49 22.74
CA LEU A 83 -18.80 -14.42 23.49
C LEU A 83 -19.75 -13.87 24.55
N SER A 84 -19.23 -13.56 25.74
CA SER A 84 -19.99 -12.83 26.76
C SER A 84 -20.37 -11.43 26.27
N SER A 85 -21.39 -10.81 26.87
CA SER A 85 -21.74 -9.42 26.55
C SER A 85 -20.57 -8.45 26.72
N ASN A 86 -19.70 -8.69 27.71
CA ASN A 86 -18.48 -7.91 27.93
C ASN A 86 -17.45 -8.12 26.81
N ASP A 87 -17.25 -9.37 26.37
CA ASP A 87 -16.34 -9.67 25.25
C ASP A 87 -16.84 -9.03 23.94
N ARG A 88 -18.16 -9.01 23.70
CA ARG A 88 -18.76 -8.34 22.53
C ARG A 88 -18.55 -6.82 22.58
N ALA A 89 -18.87 -6.19 23.70
CA ALA A 89 -18.64 -4.76 23.90
C ALA A 89 -17.15 -4.40 23.74
N ARG A 90 -16.26 -5.26 24.24
CA ARG A 90 -14.81 -5.08 24.06
C ARG A 90 -14.40 -5.21 22.60
N ALA A 91 -14.93 -6.19 21.86
CA ALA A 91 -14.67 -6.35 20.44
C ALA A 91 -15.11 -5.11 19.64
N ASP A 92 -16.28 -4.55 19.94
CA ASP A 92 -16.79 -3.34 19.28
C ASP A 92 -15.90 -2.13 19.56
N PHE A 93 -15.48 -1.94 20.82
CA PHE A 93 -14.52 -0.91 21.20
C PHE A 93 -13.20 -1.05 20.42
N LEU A 94 -12.64 -2.27 20.37
CA LEU A 94 -11.38 -2.54 19.67
C LEU A 94 -11.51 -2.34 18.15
N ASN A 95 -12.64 -2.68 17.56
CA ASN A 95 -12.90 -2.43 16.13
C ASN A 95 -12.94 -0.93 15.80
N ASN A 96 -13.57 -0.13 16.66
CA ASN A 96 -13.58 1.33 16.52
C ASN A 96 -12.17 1.89 16.69
N ARG A 97 -11.45 1.44 17.72
CA ARG A 97 -10.08 1.87 17.98
C ARG A 97 -9.14 1.53 16.84
N ARG A 98 -9.24 0.32 16.28
CA ARG A 98 -8.52 -0.09 15.07
C ARG A 98 -8.78 0.84 13.89
N SER A 99 -10.04 1.24 13.70
CA SER A 99 -10.43 2.13 12.60
C SER A 99 -9.91 3.56 12.80
N GLU A 100 -9.84 4.04 14.04
CA GLU A 100 -9.18 5.30 14.39
C GLU A 100 -7.67 5.25 14.12
N LEU A 101 -6.98 4.23 14.62
CA LEU A 101 -5.53 4.08 14.45
C LEU A 101 -5.14 3.98 12.98
N LYS A 102 -5.91 3.25 12.17
CA LYS A 102 -5.72 3.22 10.72
C LYS A 102 -5.83 4.61 10.10
N ARG A 103 -6.87 5.38 10.44
CA ARG A 103 -7.04 6.76 9.95
C ARG A 103 -5.92 7.68 10.38
N THR A 104 -5.41 7.52 11.61
CA THR A 104 -4.23 8.28 12.08
C THR A 104 -3.01 7.96 11.22
N ILE A 105 -2.72 6.69 10.97
CA ILE A 105 -1.59 6.28 10.12
C ILE A 105 -1.77 6.80 8.69
N ASP A 106 -2.97 6.67 8.11
CA ASP A 106 -3.30 7.19 6.77
C ASP A 106 -3.09 8.70 6.69
N GLY A 107 -3.55 9.45 7.69
CA GLY A 107 -3.37 10.91 7.73
C GLY A 107 -1.91 11.32 7.84
N ILE A 108 -1.08 10.59 8.59
CA ILE A 108 0.37 10.85 8.63
C ILE A 108 1.02 10.49 7.29
N ASP A 109 0.62 9.39 6.64
CA ASP A 109 1.14 9.04 5.31
C ASP A 109 0.83 10.13 4.27
N GLU A 110 -0.38 10.69 4.28
CA GLU A 110 -0.73 11.83 3.41
C GLU A 110 0.13 13.07 3.70
N VAL A 111 0.47 13.33 4.96
CA VAL A 111 1.39 14.42 5.34
C VAL A 111 2.80 14.15 4.82
N SER A 112 3.30 12.93 4.93
CA SER A 112 4.62 12.55 4.39
C SER A 112 4.68 12.72 2.86
N VAL A 113 3.60 12.37 2.15
CA VAL A 113 3.49 12.57 0.70
C VAL A 113 3.45 14.05 0.34
N ALA A 114 2.63 14.85 1.05
CA ALA A 114 2.56 16.30 0.83
C ALA A 114 3.94 16.95 1.00
N ARG A 115 4.66 16.57 2.07
CA ARG A 115 6.02 17.02 2.32
C ARG A 115 6.97 16.63 1.19
N GLU A 116 6.92 15.39 0.71
CA GLU A 116 7.83 14.92 -0.34
C GLU A 116 7.66 15.73 -1.65
N ILE A 117 6.41 15.94 -2.07
CA ILE A 117 6.10 16.75 -3.27
C ILE A 117 6.53 18.21 -3.05
N ASN A 118 6.33 18.76 -1.84
CA ASN A 118 6.72 20.12 -1.51
C ASN A 118 8.25 20.31 -1.48
N ASP A 119 8.99 19.35 -0.91
CA ASP A 119 10.44 19.45 -0.72
C ASP A 119 11.19 19.23 -2.05
N GLN A 120 10.62 18.49 -3.00
CA GLN A 120 11.25 18.14 -4.28
C GLN A 120 10.28 18.24 -5.48
N PRO A 121 9.66 19.40 -5.76
CA PRO A 121 8.60 19.51 -6.77
C PRO A 121 9.08 19.16 -8.18
N ASP A 122 10.33 19.50 -8.51
CA ASP A 122 10.92 19.26 -9.84
C ASP A 122 11.23 17.78 -10.11
N ALA A 123 11.21 16.93 -9.08
CA ALA A 123 11.37 15.49 -9.23
C ALA A 123 10.12 14.81 -9.81
N PHE A 124 8.98 15.51 -9.83
CA PHE A 124 7.68 14.98 -10.24
C PHE A 124 7.23 15.55 -11.57
N GLN A 125 6.62 14.69 -12.40
CA GLN A 125 5.98 15.12 -13.64
C GLN A 125 4.65 14.41 -13.84
N LYS A 126 3.79 15.08 -14.60
CA LYS A 126 2.53 14.51 -15.08
C LYS A 126 2.77 13.83 -16.43
N PHE A 127 2.28 12.60 -16.57
CA PHE A 127 2.33 11.85 -17.82
C PHE A 127 1.11 10.93 -17.95
N VAL A 128 0.88 10.46 -19.18
CA VAL A 128 -0.14 9.45 -19.48
C VAL A 128 0.53 8.09 -19.53
N VAL A 129 0.00 7.12 -18.80
CA VAL A 129 0.47 5.73 -18.86
C VAL A 129 -0.18 5.02 -20.03
N ASP A 130 0.67 4.41 -20.87
CA ASP A 130 0.30 3.47 -21.92
C ASP A 130 0.91 2.09 -21.62
N ASP A 131 0.77 1.15 -22.56
CA ASP A 131 1.30 -0.21 -22.38
C ASP A 131 2.83 -0.26 -22.24
N SER A 132 3.57 0.67 -22.85
CA SER A 132 5.04 0.75 -22.73
C SER A 132 5.46 1.15 -21.32
N ARG A 133 4.63 1.94 -20.63
CA ARG A 133 4.84 2.43 -19.27
C ARG A 133 3.92 1.80 -18.23
N ALA A 134 3.24 0.70 -18.57
CA ALA A 134 2.32 0.02 -17.66
C ALA A 134 2.97 -0.39 -16.33
N HIS A 135 4.30 -0.60 -16.32
CA HIS A 135 5.08 -0.90 -15.13
C HIS A 135 4.96 0.16 -14.02
N ILE A 136 4.67 1.42 -14.36
CA ILE A 136 4.44 2.49 -13.38
C ILE A 136 3.19 2.15 -12.53
N LEU A 137 2.09 1.72 -13.16
CA LEU A 137 0.91 1.22 -12.45
C LEU A 137 1.18 -0.11 -11.75
N GLN A 138 2.05 -0.95 -12.31
CA GLN A 138 2.43 -2.21 -11.66
C GLN A 138 3.08 -1.93 -10.29
N GLY A 139 3.99 -0.94 -10.21
CA GLY A 139 4.63 -0.52 -8.97
C GLY A 139 3.66 -0.05 -7.88
N GLN A 140 2.48 0.45 -8.27
CA GLN A 140 1.44 0.90 -7.35
C GLN A 140 0.54 -0.25 -6.82
N VAL A 141 0.66 -1.46 -7.35
CA VAL A 141 -0.19 -2.58 -6.92
C VAL A 141 0.18 -3.07 -5.52
N GLY A 142 -0.80 -2.99 -4.62
CA GLY A 142 -0.69 -3.39 -3.23
C GLY A 142 -0.13 -2.30 -2.31
N VAL A 143 0.38 -1.21 -2.88
CA VAL A 143 0.74 0.02 -2.15
C VAL A 143 -0.53 0.63 -1.56
N SER A 144 -0.39 1.23 -0.37
CA SER A 144 -1.50 1.92 0.29
C SER A 144 -1.90 3.17 -0.50
N VAL A 145 -3.19 3.32 -0.77
CA VAL A 145 -3.76 4.45 -1.53
C VAL A 145 -4.88 5.14 -0.77
N PHE A 146 -5.05 6.43 -1.04
CA PHE A 146 -6.00 7.34 -0.42
C PHE A 146 -6.93 7.91 -1.49
N GLY A 147 -8.21 8.12 -1.15
CA GLY A 147 -9.16 8.80 -2.03
C GLY A 147 -10.02 7.92 -2.94
N LYS A 148 -9.66 6.65 -3.21
CA LYS A 148 -10.53 5.74 -3.99
C LYS A 148 -11.44 4.91 -3.09
N LYS A 149 -12.74 5.23 -3.07
CA LYS A 149 -13.76 4.49 -2.30
C LYS A 149 -14.63 3.62 -3.21
N CYS A 150 -14.98 2.43 -2.71
CA CYS A 150 -15.90 1.52 -3.35
C CYS A 150 -17.32 2.11 -3.34
N PRO A 151 -17.99 2.26 -4.49
CA PRO A 151 -19.33 2.86 -4.55
C PRO A 151 -20.40 2.03 -3.84
N ASN A 152 -20.17 0.73 -3.68
CA ASN A 152 -21.14 -0.18 -3.06
C ASN A 152 -21.05 -0.22 -1.53
N CYS A 153 -19.84 -0.15 -0.96
CA CYS A 153 -19.64 -0.35 0.49
C CYS A 153 -18.77 0.70 1.18
N GLY A 154 -18.32 1.73 0.47
CA GLY A 154 -17.54 2.85 1.02
C GLY A 154 -16.12 2.51 1.49
N ARG A 155 -15.67 1.26 1.34
CA ARG A 155 -14.31 0.83 1.72
C ARG A 155 -13.29 1.27 0.68
N ASP A 156 -12.02 1.34 1.06
CA ASP A 156 -10.93 1.65 0.14
C ASP A 156 -10.86 0.64 -1.00
N MET A 157 -10.45 1.12 -2.17
CA MET A 157 -10.12 0.28 -3.32
C MET A 157 -8.62 0.28 -3.55
N LEU A 158 -8.09 -0.86 -3.98
CA LEU A 158 -6.69 -1.06 -4.30
C LEU A 158 -6.58 -1.31 -5.80
N ILE A 159 -5.54 -0.78 -6.44
CA ILE A 159 -5.24 -1.17 -7.81
C ILE A 159 -4.68 -2.60 -7.83
N GLN A 160 -5.16 -3.42 -8.76
CA GLN A 160 -4.85 -4.84 -8.92
C GLN A 160 -4.80 -5.21 -10.41
N TRP A 161 -4.17 -6.33 -10.73
CA TRP A 161 -4.34 -7.01 -12.03
C TRP A 161 -4.50 -8.52 -11.84
N PRO A 162 -5.04 -9.26 -12.84
CA PRO A 162 -5.25 -10.70 -12.73
C PRO A 162 -3.96 -11.47 -12.47
N ARG A 163 -3.98 -12.36 -11.48
CA ARG A 163 -2.77 -13.11 -11.07
C ARG A 163 -2.20 -14.03 -12.17
N SER A 164 -2.99 -14.40 -13.16
CA SER A 164 -2.60 -15.21 -14.30
C SER A 164 -1.85 -14.43 -15.38
N VAL A 165 -1.86 -13.10 -15.32
CA VAL A 165 -1.17 -12.23 -16.27
C VAL A 165 0.24 -11.93 -15.75
N GLU A 166 1.25 -12.31 -16.52
CA GLU A 166 2.66 -12.09 -16.20
C GLU A 166 3.10 -10.65 -16.55
N GLN A 167 2.78 -10.20 -17.77
CA GLN A 167 3.03 -8.84 -18.21
C GLN A 167 1.71 -8.09 -18.38
N ALA A 168 1.33 -7.34 -17.34
CA ALA A 168 0.09 -6.58 -17.34
C ALA A 168 0.17 -5.40 -18.32
N LYS A 169 -0.83 -5.30 -19.20
CA LYS A 169 -1.15 -4.12 -20.00
C LYS A 169 -2.02 -3.15 -19.20
N VAL A 170 -2.16 -1.92 -19.67
CA VAL A 170 -3.03 -0.93 -19.06
C VAL A 170 -4.48 -1.44 -18.90
N SER A 171 -4.97 -2.20 -19.88
CA SER A 171 -6.34 -2.76 -19.85
C SER A 171 -6.56 -3.83 -18.80
N ASP A 172 -5.49 -4.43 -18.25
CA ASP A 172 -5.58 -5.50 -17.26
C ASP A 172 -5.80 -4.97 -15.84
N PHE A 173 -5.53 -3.69 -15.60
CA PHE A 173 -5.69 -3.10 -14.28
C PHE A 173 -7.16 -2.84 -13.93
N PHE A 174 -7.48 -3.06 -12.67
CA PHE A 174 -8.77 -2.74 -12.09
C PHE A 174 -8.61 -2.26 -10.65
N TRP A 175 -9.55 -1.43 -10.21
CA TRP A 175 -9.75 -1.13 -8.80
C TRP A 175 -10.53 -2.27 -8.15
N GLY A 176 -9.93 -2.95 -7.18
CA GLY A 176 -10.57 -3.99 -6.38
C GLY A 176 -10.96 -3.46 -5.01
N CYS A 177 -12.21 -3.70 -4.58
CA CYS A 177 -12.66 -3.35 -3.24
C CYS A 177 -11.86 -4.12 -2.17
N SER A 178 -11.30 -3.40 -1.20
CA SER A 178 -10.60 -4.01 -0.05
C SER A 178 -11.52 -4.90 0.81
N GLY A 179 -12.84 -4.69 0.73
CA GLY A 179 -13.87 -5.54 1.33
C GLY A 179 -13.83 -7.00 0.86
N TRP A 180 -13.13 -7.30 -0.24
CA TRP A 180 -12.88 -8.68 -0.67
C TRP A 180 -12.18 -9.47 0.43
N TYR A 181 -11.17 -8.86 1.07
CA TYR A 181 -10.32 -9.53 2.06
C TYR A 181 -10.95 -9.65 3.44
N HIS A 182 -12.17 -9.14 3.62
CA HIS A 182 -12.97 -9.31 4.82
C HIS A 182 -13.95 -10.46 4.59
N GLN A 183 -13.85 -11.51 5.41
CA GLN A 183 -14.78 -12.63 5.38
C GLN A 183 -15.82 -12.51 6.47
N LEU A 184 -17.07 -12.79 6.11
CA LEU A 184 -18.16 -13.01 7.04
C LEU A 184 -18.03 -14.42 7.66
N PRO A 185 -18.69 -14.69 8.81
CA PRO A 185 -18.65 -16.01 9.45
C PRO A 185 -19.09 -17.17 8.54
N ASN A 186 -19.95 -16.92 7.56
CA ASN A 186 -20.39 -17.88 6.56
C ASN A 186 -19.39 -18.09 5.39
N GLY A 187 -18.19 -17.50 5.46
CA GLY A 187 -17.15 -17.58 4.45
C GLY A 187 -17.29 -16.62 3.26
N ALA A 188 -18.45 -15.94 3.13
CA ALA A 188 -18.68 -14.97 2.07
C ALA A 188 -17.80 -13.72 2.24
N ARG A 189 -17.50 -13.04 1.13
CA ARG A 189 -16.77 -11.78 1.16
C ARG A 189 -17.71 -10.64 1.48
N VAL A 190 -17.25 -9.66 2.25
CA VAL A 190 -18.05 -8.47 2.58
C VAL A 190 -18.41 -7.68 1.33
N CYS A 191 -17.50 -7.61 0.35
CA CYS A 191 -17.77 -6.96 -0.93
C CYS A 191 -16.80 -7.47 -2.01
N SER A 192 -17.33 -7.78 -3.20
CA SER A 192 -16.54 -8.26 -4.34
C SER A 192 -16.51 -7.27 -5.51
N THR A 193 -16.95 -6.03 -5.30
CA THR A 193 -17.01 -5.00 -6.33
C THR A 193 -15.63 -4.71 -6.91
N THR A 194 -15.55 -4.70 -8.24
CA THR A 194 -14.40 -4.21 -9.00
C THR A 194 -14.85 -3.07 -9.92
N MET A 195 -13.91 -2.21 -10.29
CA MET A 195 -14.13 -1.15 -11.27
C MET A 195 -12.96 -1.14 -12.25
N LYS A 196 -13.23 -0.94 -13.54
CA LYS A 196 -12.17 -0.76 -14.53
C LYS A 196 -11.39 0.50 -14.20
N VAL A 197 -10.09 0.48 -14.45
CA VAL A 197 -9.29 1.71 -14.43
C VAL A 197 -9.70 2.57 -15.64
N SER A 198 -10.04 3.83 -15.39
CA SER A 198 -10.53 4.77 -16.40
C SER A 198 -9.37 5.43 -17.16
N GLN A 199 -9.66 6.08 -18.29
CA GLN A 199 -8.66 6.90 -18.99
C GLN A 199 -8.15 8.06 -18.11
N ALA A 200 -9.00 8.59 -17.22
CA ALA A 200 -8.58 9.60 -16.26
C ALA A 200 -7.53 9.04 -15.29
N ASP A 201 -7.73 7.82 -14.78
CA ASP A 201 -6.78 7.13 -13.90
C ASP A 201 -5.42 6.85 -14.59
N MET A 202 -5.33 6.89 -15.93
CA MET A 202 -4.05 6.78 -16.66
C MET A 202 -3.20 8.05 -16.60
N ASN A 203 -3.79 9.18 -16.21
CA ASN A 203 -3.05 10.41 -16.00
C ASN A 203 -2.46 10.37 -14.59
N ILE A 204 -1.15 10.22 -14.50
CA ILE A 204 -0.42 10.07 -13.26
C ILE A 204 0.53 11.25 -13.10
N PHE A 205 0.62 11.76 -11.87
CA PHE A 205 1.70 12.62 -11.42
C PHE A 205 2.56 11.83 -10.44
N ALA A 206 3.81 11.57 -10.80
CA ALA A 206 4.71 10.76 -10.01
C ALA A 206 6.17 11.20 -10.22
N ARG A 207 7.06 10.71 -9.36
CA ARG A 207 8.49 10.92 -9.51
C ARG A 207 8.98 10.39 -10.84
N THR A 208 9.70 11.20 -11.61
CA THR A 208 10.33 10.80 -12.86
C THR A 208 11.83 10.59 -12.74
N ASP A 209 12.43 10.95 -11.61
CA ASP A 209 13.85 10.73 -11.31
C ASP A 209 14.18 9.27 -10.93
N THR A 210 13.27 8.34 -11.22
CA THR A 210 13.43 6.91 -10.96
C THR A 210 13.94 6.24 -12.25
N PRO A 211 15.14 5.64 -12.28
CA PRO A 211 15.70 5.04 -13.48
C PRO A 211 14.78 4.03 -14.16
N GLU A 212 14.03 3.26 -13.37
CA GLU A 212 13.09 2.26 -13.86
C GLU A 212 11.93 2.84 -14.66
N TYR A 213 11.56 4.09 -14.40
CA TYR A 213 10.48 4.76 -15.14
C TYR A 213 10.95 5.36 -16.46
N GLN A 214 12.27 5.37 -16.70
CA GLN A 214 12.89 5.84 -17.94
C GLN A 214 13.08 4.71 -18.96
N VAL A 215 12.85 3.45 -18.57
CA VAL A 215 12.93 2.28 -19.45
C VAL A 215 11.54 1.73 -19.75
N GLU A 216 11.39 1.02 -20.86
CA GLU A 216 10.12 0.37 -21.19
C GLU A 216 9.85 -0.84 -20.28
N ASN A 217 8.56 -1.14 -20.07
CA ASN A 217 8.11 -2.27 -19.24
C ASN A 217 8.75 -3.61 -19.63
N GLY A 218 8.82 -3.89 -20.95
CA GLY A 218 9.45 -5.10 -21.47
C GLY A 218 10.96 -5.15 -21.18
N GLN A 219 11.67 -4.05 -21.44
CA GLN A 219 13.11 -3.95 -21.21
C GLN A 219 13.45 -4.11 -19.73
N LEU A 220 12.70 -3.46 -18.83
CA LEU A 220 12.92 -3.59 -17.40
C LEU A 220 12.75 -5.04 -16.93
N THR A 221 11.73 -5.73 -17.45
CA THR A 221 11.47 -7.14 -17.14
C THR A 221 12.59 -8.06 -17.64
N GLU A 222 13.08 -7.82 -18.84
CA GLU A 222 14.22 -8.57 -19.42
C GLU A 222 15.50 -8.37 -18.59
N LEU A 223 15.82 -7.12 -18.25
CA LEU A 223 17.00 -6.77 -17.47
C LEU A 223 17.07 -7.51 -16.13
N VAL A 224 15.98 -7.50 -15.34
CA VAL A 224 15.96 -8.18 -14.04
C VAL A 224 15.91 -9.70 -14.16
N SER A 225 15.64 -10.23 -15.34
CA SER A 225 15.62 -11.68 -15.60
C SER A 225 17.00 -12.24 -15.99
N LEU A 226 17.97 -11.37 -16.29
CA LEU A 226 19.36 -11.78 -16.53
C LEU A 226 20.00 -12.33 -15.25
N PRO A 227 20.85 -13.38 -15.33
CA PRO A 227 21.40 -14.03 -14.14
C PRO A 227 22.11 -13.10 -13.15
N GLY A 228 22.95 -12.18 -13.65
CA GLY A 228 23.70 -11.23 -12.82
C GLY A 228 22.81 -10.21 -12.10
N PRO A 229 22.01 -9.42 -12.82
CA PRO A 229 21.02 -8.52 -12.21
C PRO A 229 20.07 -9.24 -11.26
N SER A 230 19.57 -10.42 -11.65
CA SER A 230 18.68 -11.21 -10.80
C SER A 230 19.36 -11.61 -9.48
N SER A 231 20.64 -12.03 -9.49
CA SER A 231 21.32 -12.37 -8.23
C SER A 231 21.48 -11.18 -7.29
N ILE A 232 21.74 -10.00 -7.82
CA ILE A 232 21.87 -8.76 -7.04
C ILE A 232 20.53 -8.38 -6.40
N VAL A 233 19.43 -8.46 -7.17
CA VAL A 233 18.09 -8.19 -6.64
C VAL A 233 17.71 -9.21 -5.56
N ILE A 234 18.06 -10.49 -5.73
CA ILE A 234 17.80 -11.54 -4.73
C ILE A 234 18.53 -11.24 -3.41
N GLU A 235 19.81 -10.91 -3.48
CA GLU A 235 20.63 -10.56 -2.31
C GLU A 235 20.00 -9.40 -1.53
N ARG A 236 19.69 -8.30 -2.22
CA ARG A 236 19.09 -7.11 -1.59
C ARG A 236 17.72 -7.39 -1.00
N MET A 237 16.90 -8.21 -1.66
CA MET A 237 15.59 -8.61 -1.13
C MET A 237 15.73 -9.49 0.11
N ASP A 238 16.72 -10.39 0.14
CA ASP A 238 16.99 -11.23 1.31
C ASP A 238 17.54 -10.40 2.49
N ASP A 239 18.34 -9.36 2.22
CA ASP A 239 18.77 -8.39 3.23
C ASP A 239 17.59 -7.64 3.86
N VAL A 240 16.64 -7.18 3.05
CA VAL A 240 15.40 -6.55 3.54
C VAL A 240 14.61 -7.53 4.44
N ILE A 241 14.52 -8.81 4.08
CA ILE A 241 13.88 -9.82 4.94
C ILE A 241 14.61 -9.93 6.29
N SER A 242 15.94 -9.98 6.26
CA SER A 242 16.77 -10.06 7.46
C SER A 242 16.56 -8.85 8.38
N GLU A 243 16.55 -7.65 7.80
CA GLU A 243 16.32 -6.40 8.52
C GLU A 243 14.92 -6.31 9.11
N GLN A 244 13.88 -6.62 8.33
CA GLN A 244 12.49 -6.64 8.83
C GLN A 244 12.34 -7.60 10.01
N ARG A 245 13.02 -8.76 9.95
CA ARG A 245 13.01 -9.72 11.05
C ARG A 245 13.72 -9.20 12.29
N SER A 246 14.89 -8.56 12.14
CA SER A 246 15.66 -8.04 13.28
C SER A 246 14.93 -6.89 13.98
N GLN A 247 14.28 -6.02 13.21
CA GLN A 247 13.55 -4.85 13.71
C GLN A 247 12.08 -5.14 14.05
N ARG A 248 11.58 -6.35 13.74
CA ARG A 248 10.18 -6.77 13.96
C ARG A 248 9.16 -5.81 13.32
N ARG A 249 9.46 -5.35 12.10
CA ARG A 249 8.61 -4.44 11.30
C ARG A 249 8.25 -5.06 9.95
N GLY A 250 7.31 -4.43 9.24
CA GLY A 250 7.03 -4.73 7.84
C GLY A 250 7.47 -3.60 6.92
N SER A 251 6.95 -3.64 5.69
CA SER A 251 7.14 -2.58 4.69
C SER A 251 6.09 -1.48 4.86
N ALA A 252 6.56 -0.27 5.14
CA ALA A 252 5.72 0.86 5.53
C ALA A 252 4.63 1.21 4.50
N ASP A 253 4.96 1.07 3.21
CA ASP A 253 4.08 1.49 2.12
C ASP A 253 2.97 0.47 1.83
N TYR A 254 3.12 -0.76 2.34
CA TYR A 254 2.20 -1.86 2.09
C TYR A 254 1.51 -2.27 3.39
N ARG A 255 0.19 -2.04 3.48
CA ARG A 255 -0.59 -2.37 4.68
C ARG A 255 -1.72 -3.34 4.38
N CYS A 256 -2.03 -4.18 5.36
CA CYS A 256 -3.15 -5.10 5.27
C CYS A 256 -4.48 -4.33 5.35
N PRO A 257 -5.40 -4.43 4.37
CA PRO A 257 -6.66 -3.71 4.41
C PRO A 257 -7.55 -4.13 5.59
N THR A 258 -7.37 -5.37 6.07
CA THR A 258 -8.11 -5.92 7.20
C THR A 258 -7.57 -5.43 8.53
N HIS A 259 -6.25 -5.56 8.75
CA HIS A 259 -5.63 -5.32 10.05
C HIS A 259 -4.98 -3.94 10.18
N GLY A 260 -4.68 -3.27 9.07
CA GLY A 260 -3.92 -2.01 9.01
C GLY A 260 -2.42 -2.15 9.27
N GLU A 261 -1.96 -3.34 9.68
CA GLU A 261 -0.55 -3.65 9.92
C GLU A 261 0.24 -3.71 8.61
N GLU A 262 1.52 -3.30 8.68
CA GLU A 262 2.48 -3.42 7.58
C GLU A 262 2.64 -4.87 7.14
N LEU A 263 2.75 -5.09 5.84
CA LEU A 263 3.02 -6.42 5.30
C LEU A 263 4.49 -6.78 5.46
N VAL A 264 4.76 -8.05 5.72
CA VAL A 264 6.11 -8.58 5.91
C VAL A 264 6.55 -9.27 4.63
N LEU A 265 7.77 -8.96 4.18
CA LEU A 265 8.38 -9.58 3.02
C LEU A 265 8.72 -11.04 3.31
N ARG A 266 8.35 -11.91 2.38
CA ARG A 266 8.54 -13.36 2.47
C ARG A 266 9.02 -13.91 1.14
N LYS A 267 9.82 -14.97 1.24
CA LYS A 267 10.36 -15.73 0.12
C LYS A 267 9.58 -17.03 -0.06
N LYS A 268 9.30 -17.41 -1.30
CA LYS A 268 8.74 -18.73 -1.61
C LYS A 268 9.82 -19.82 -1.59
N ASN A 269 9.43 -21.03 -1.20
CA ASN A 269 10.34 -22.17 -1.14
C ASN A 269 10.76 -22.68 -2.53
N GLN A 270 9.84 -22.66 -3.50
CA GLN A 270 10.06 -23.20 -4.85
C GLN A 270 9.57 -22.18 -5.90
N PRO A 271 10.32 -21.10 -6.13
CA PRO A 271 9.98 -20.12 -7.14
C PRO A 271 10.36 -20.60 -8.54
N THR A 272 9.62 -20.16 -9.56
CA THR A 272 9.96 -20.42 -10.97
C THR A 272 10.87 -19.35 -11.56
N SER A 273 10.86 -18.14 -11.00
CA SER A 273 11.69 -17.00 -11.42
C SER A 273 11.75 -15.95 -10.30
N LEU A 274 12.59 -14.92 -10.45
CA LEU A 274 12.66 -13.77 -9.55
C LEU A 274 11.28 -13.13 -9.30
N LEU A 275 10.50 -12.92 -10.37
CA LEU A 275 9.16 -12.32 -10.33
C LEU A 275 8.08 -13.25 -9.76
N ASP A 276 8.44 -14.48 -9.36
CA ASP A 276 7.57 -15.36 -8.59
C ASP A 276 8.13 -15.66 -7.18
N GLN A 277 9.31 -15.11 -6.84
CA GLN A 277 10.06 -15.48 -5.65
C GLN A 277 9.59 -14.82 -4.37
N TYR A 278 9.08 -13.59 -4.46
CA TYR A 278 8.78 -12.77 -3.29
C TYR A 278 7.31 -12.38 -3.20
N PHE A 279 6.82 -12.25 -1.98
CA PHE A 279 5.51 -11.71 -1.69
C PHE A 279 5.49 -10.99 -0.35
N LEU A 280 4.60 -10.01 -0.22
CA LEU A 280 4.31 -9.33 1.02
C LEU A 280 3.06 -9.96 1.65
N GLY A 281 3.18 -10.49 2.86
CA GLY A 281 2.09 -11.15 3.57
C GLY A 281 1.69 -10.41 4.84
N CYS A 282 0.41 -10.45 5.20
CA CYS A 282 -0.02 -9.93 6.51
C CYS A 282 0.77 -10.60 7.66
N PRO A 283 1.15 -9.88 8.73
CA PRO A 283 1.80 -10.50 9.90
C PRO A 283 0.92 -11.59 10.55
N ARG A 284 -0.40 -11.43 10.43
CA ARG A 284 -1.43 -12.38 10.88
C ARG A 284 -1.73 -13.48 9.87
N TRP A 285 -0.95 -13.59 8.80
CA TRP A 285 -1.08 -14.67 7.82
C TRP A 285 -0.70 -16.00 8.45
N GLN A 286 -1.53 -17.01 8.19
CA GLN A 286 -1.22 -18.40 8.51
C GLN A 286 -1.55 -19.27 7.28
N PRO A 287 -0.83 -20.39 7.08
CA PRO A 287 -1.15 -21.36 6.04
C PRO A 287 -2.58 -21.90 6.14
N ASN A 288 -3.05 -22.57 5.09
CA ASN A 288 -4.33 -23.30 5.08
C ASN A 288 -5.57 -22.45 5.45
N ASN A 289 -5.56 -21.17 5.10
CA ASN A 289 -6.64 -20.21 5.40
C ASN A 289 -6.94 -20.06 6.92
N GLN A 290 -5.97 -20.36 7.79
CA GLN A 290 -6.16 -20.26 9.24
C GLN A 290 -5.97 -18.83 9.78
N GLY A 291 -5.35 -17.96 8.98
CA GLY A 291 -5.08 -16.57 9.32
C GLY A 291 -5.52 -15.61 8.22
N CYS A 292 -5.02 -14.38 8.28
CA CYS A 292 -5.31 -13.35 7.28
C CYS A 292 -4.77 -13.75 5.90
N GLY A 293 -5.65 -14.01 4.94
CA GLY A 293 -5.26 -14.41 3.58
C GLY A 293 -4.78 -13.28 2.66
N TYR A 294 -4.68 -12.03 3.16
CA TYR A 294 -4.19 -10.92 2.35
C TYR A 294 -2.68 -11.03 2.10
N MET A 295 -2.32 -11.00 0.82
CA MET A 295 -0.95 -10.99 0.32
C MET A 295 -0.85 -10.22 -0.99
N VAL A 296 0.30 -9.59 -1.22
CA VAL A 296 0.68 -8.95 -2.48
C VAL A 296 1.83 -9.75 -3.07
N LYS A 297 1.63 -10.34 -4.25
CA LYS A 297 2.71 -11.03 -4.98
C LYS A 297 3.53 -9.96 -5.72
N LEU A 298 4.85 -10.02 -5.63
CA LEU A 298 5.75 -9.08 -6.32
C LEU A 298 6.08 -9.67 -7.71
N LYS A 299 5.16 -9.42 -8.66
CA LYS A 299 5.11 -10.05 -9.99
C LYS A 299 5.74 -9.23 -11.10
N SER A 300 6.31 -8.08 -10.78
CA SER A 300 6.92 -7.20 -11.76
C SER A 300 8.18 -6.56 -11.21
N ALA A 301 9.10 -6.22 -12.11
CA ALA A 301 10.32 -5.50 -11.77
C ALA A 301 10.00 -4.15 -11.08
N ALA A 302 8.94 -3.46 -11.50
CA ALA A 302 8.52 -2.20 -10.89
C ALA A 302 8.00 -2.35 -9.46
N GLN A 303 7.32 -3.45 -9.12
CA GLN A 303 6.95 -3.72 -7.71
C GLN A 303 8.19 -3.98 -6.85
N LEU A 304 9.16 -4.76 -7.36
CA LEU A 304 10.42 -4.99 -6.66
C LEU A 304 11.19 -3.68 -6.47
N SER A 305 11.29 -2.86 -7.52
CA SER A 305 11.94 -1.54 -7.47
C SER A 305 11.27 -0.61 -6.47
N THR A 306 9.93 -0.52 -6.50
CA THR A 306 9.17 0.34 -5.58
C THR A 306 9.43 -0.06 -4.12
N LEU A 307 9.44 -1.36 -3.84
CA LEU A 307 9.76 -1.88 -2.51
C LEU A 307 11.22 -1.59 -2.11
N LEU A 308 12.19 -1.96 -2.96
CA LEU A 308 13.61 -1.77 -2.68
C LEU A 308 13.97 -0.29 -2.52
N LYS A 309 13.44 0.59 -3.37
CA LYS A 309 13.68 2.04 -3.26
C LYS A 309 13.24 2.56 -1.91
N LYS A 310 12.12 2.06 -1.38
CA LYS A 310 11.64 2.46 -0.06
C LYS A 310 12.49 1.91 1.08
N GLU A 311 12.89 0.64 0.99
CA GLU A 311 13.61 -0.05 2.07
C GLU A 311 15.10 0.27 2.08
N THR A 312 15.72 0.52 0.92
CA THR A 312 17.17 0.64 0.77
C THR A 312 17.61 1.94 0.06
N GLY A 313 16.68 2.80 -0.35
CA GLY A 313 16.99 4.04 -1.10
C GLY A 313 17.31 3.84 -2.59
N ALA A 314 17.37 2.61 -3.09
CA ALA A 314 17.71 2.30 -4.48
C ALA A 314 16.74 1.26 -5.06
N GLY A 315 16.40 1.35 -6.33
CA GLY A 315 15.51 0.41 -7.01
C GLY A 315 16.22 -0.86 -7.49
N VAL A 316 15.75 -1.49 -8.57
CA VAL A 316 16.39 -2.67 -9.21
C VAL A 316 17.46 -2.29 -10.23
N LEU A 317 17.48 -1.03 -10.69
CA LEU A 317 18.52 -0.47 -11.56
C LEU A 317 19.54 0.35 -10.77
#